data_AF-A0A2N7XA31-F1
#
_entry.id   AF-A0A2N7XA31-F1
#
_cell.length_a   1.000
_cell.length_b   1.000
_cell.length_c   1.000
_cell.angle_alpha   90.00
_cell.angle_beta   90.00
_cell.angle_gamma   90.00
#
_symmetry.space_group_name_H-M   'P 1'
#
loop_
_entity.id
_entity.type
_entity.pdbx_description
1 polymer ?
#
loop_
_entity_poly.entity_id
_entity_poly.type
_entity_poly.pdbx_seq_one_letter_code
_entity_poly.pdbx_strand_id
1 'polypeptide(L)' 'MLDLFGEIVITNDDINAWVSAVAPGFFIDERRRAWYVRTWNVVDKVARAKRDGTFDATIENARARRASLARRFGFRP' A
#
# COMPACT_ATOMS: atom_id res chain seq x y z
N MET A 1 6.72 12.94 5.97
CA MET A 1 7.06 13.34 7.35
C MET A 1 8.38 12.68 7.69
N LEU A 2 9.40 13.47 7.96
CA LEU A 2 10.71 12.98 8.40
C LEU A 2 10.73 12.96 9.93
N ASP A 3 11.51 12.07 10.54
CA ASP A 3 11.75 12.08 11.98
C ASP A 3 12.77 13.15 12.38
N LEU A 4 13.14 13.17 13.66
CA LEU A 4 14.12 14.11 14.23
C LEU A 4 15.54 13.94 13.66
N PHE A 5 15.80 12.88 12.88
CA PHE A 5 17.08 12.55 12.27
C PHE A 5 17.04 12.67 10.74
N GLY A 6 15.92 13.14 10.17
CA GLY A 6 15.76 13.26 8.72
C GLY A 6 15.44 11.94 8.02
N GLU A 7 15.10 10.89 8.77
CA GLU A 7 14.68 9.61 8.21
C GLU A 7 13.19 9.62 7.87
N ILE A 8 12.80 8.83 6.88
CA ILE A 8 11.40 8.73 6.47
C ILE A 8 10.65 7.89 7.49
N VAL A 9 9.70 8.50 8.19
CA VAL A 9 8.83 7.78 9.12
C VAL A 9 7.86 6.88 8.35
N ILE A 10 7.92 5.59 8.65
CA ILE A 10 7.01 4.57 8.15
C ILE A 10 6.23 4.04 9.34
N THR A 11 4.93 4.28 9.34
CA THR A 11 4.00 3.85 10.36
C THR A 11 3.30 2.56 9.94
N ASN A 12 2.70 1.86 10.90
CA ASN A 12 1.83 0.73 10.59
C ASN A 12 0.64 1.14 9.71
N ASP A 13 0.13 2.37 9.86
CA ASP A 13 -0.96 2.87 9.03
C ASP A 13 -0.52 3.06 7.57
N ASP A 14 0.73 3.45 7.33
CA ASP A 14 1.26 3.51 5.96
C ASP A 14 1.33 2.13 5.31
N ILE A 15 1.78 1.13 6.07
CA ILE A 15 1.80 -0.26 5.62
C ILE A 15 0.37 -0.76 5.36
N ASN A 16 -0.58 -0.45 6.25
CA ASN A 16 -1.97 -0.84 6.10
C ASN A 16 -2.63 -0.17 4.89
N ALA A 17 -2.38 1.12 4.69
CA ALA A 17 -2.86 1.87 3.52
C ALA A 17 -2.28 1.28 2.23
N TRP A 18 -0.99 0.96 2.21
CA TRP A 18 -0.36 0.31 1.07
C TRP A 18 -0.96 -1.07 0.77
N VAL A 19 -1.06 -1.95 1.78
CA VAL A 19 -1.53 -3.33 1.56
C VAL A 19 -3.01 -3.37 1.18
N SER A 20 -3.86 -2.58 1.84
CA SER A 20 -5.29 -2.48 1.49
C SER A 20 -5.50 -1.93 0.07
N ALA A 21 -4.66 -0.99 -0.37
CA ALA A 21 -4.76 -0.42 -1.71
C ALA A 21 -4.18 -1.33 -2.79
N VAL A 22 -2.96 -1.85 -2.61
CA VAL A 22 -2.20 -2.57 -3.65
C VAL A 22 -2.56 -4.06 -3.67
N ALA A 23 -2.76 -4.67 -2.51
CA ALA A 23 -2.89 -6.11 -2.36
C ALA A 23 -3.97 -6.50 -1.31
N PRO A 24 -5.24 -6.07 -1.48
CA PRO A 24 -6.30 -6.24 -0.48
C PRO A 24 -6.59 -7.70 -0.13
N GLY A 25 -6.32 -8.65 -1.04
CA GLY A 25 -6.48 -10.08 -0.74
C GLY A 25 -5.58 -10.58 0.38
N PHE A 26 -4.47 -9.90 0.66
CA PHE A 26 -3.58 -10.18 1.78
C PHE A 26 -3.95 -9.39 3.05
N PHE A 27 -4.89 -8.44 2.96
CA PHE A 27 -5.36 -7.66 4.11
C PHE A 27 -6.45 -8.38 4.92
N ILE A 28 -6.96 -9.51 4.42
CA ILE A 28 -8.04 -10.30 5.04
C ILE A 28 -7.58 -11.01 6.33
N ASP A 29 -6.29 -11.34 6.42
CA ASP A 29 -5.71 -12.10 7.53
C ASP A 29 -4.33 -11.54 7.90
N GLU A 30 -4.08 -11.40 9.20
CA GLU A 30 -2.86 -10.79 9.72
C GLU A 30 -1.60 -11.58 9.35
N ARG A 31 -1.67 -12.92 9.33
CA ARG A 31 -0.50 -13.75 8.96
C ARG A 31 -0.18 -13.59 7.47
N ARG A 32 -1.19 -13.57 6.61
CA ARG A 32 -1.03 -13.31 5.17
C ARG A 32 -0.52 -11.89 4.91
N ARG A 33 -1.00 -10.90 5.66
CA ARG A 33 -0.53 -9.51 5.61
C ARG A 33 0.95 -9.45 5.96
N ALA A 34 1.35 -10.01 7.10
CA ALA A 34 2.74 -10.04 7.56
C ALA A 34 3.65 -10.78 6.56
N TRP A 35 3.19 -11.91 6.02
CA TRP A 35 3.93 -12.65 4.99
C TRP A 35 4.12 -11.83 3.72
N TYR A 36 3.09 -11.14 3.25
CA TYR A 36 3.16 -10.26 2.08
C TYR A 36 4.11 -9.09 2.32
N VAL A 37 4.00 -8.41 3.48
CA VAL A 37 4.87 -7.30 3.88
C VAL A 37 6.34 -7.71 3.84
N ARG A 38 6.66 -8.87 4.43
CA ARG A 38 8.03 -9.40 4.47
C ARG A 38 8.53 -9.81 3.09
N THR A 39 7.75 -10.62 2.37
CA THR A 39 8.19 -11.25 1.12
C THR A 39 8.31 -10.24 -0.02
N TRP A 40 7.47 -9.20 -0.05
CA TRP A 40 7.51 -8.14 -1.06
C TRP A 40 8.25 -6.89 -0.59
N ASN A 41 8.87 -6.92 0.59
CA ASN A 41 9.58 -5.81 1.20
C ASN A 41 8.79 -4.50 1.11
N VAL A 42 7.58 -4.52 1.67
CA VAL A 42 6.63 -3.39 1.56
C VAL A 42 7.18 -2.15 2.27
N VAL A 43 7.93 -2.32 3.36
CA VAL A 43 8.55 -1.22 4.11
C VAL A 43 9.43 -0.38 3.18
N ASP A 44 10.36 -0.98 2.45
CA ASP A 44 11.25 -0.23 1.54
C ASP A 44 10.49 0.44 0.39
N LYS A 45 9.43 -0.21 -0.10
CA LYS A 45 8.56 0.37 -1.14
C LYS A 45 7.83 1.62 -0.65
N VAL A 46 7.29 1.56 0.57
CA VAL A 46 6.66 2.71 1.21
C VAL A 46 7.68 3.81 1.48
N ALA A 47 8.87 3.46 1.97
CA ALA A 47 9.97 4.40 2.19
C ALA A 47 10.31 5.16 0.90
N ARG A 48 10.50 4.42 -0.20
CA ARG A 48 10.81 4.97 -1.52
C ARG A 48 9.67 5.85 -2.04
N ALA A 49 8.43 5.37 -1.97
CA ALA A 49 7.29 6.14 -2.45
C ALA A 49 7.11 7.45 -1.66
N LYS A 50 7.34 7.45 -0.34
CA LYS A 50 7.34 8.65 0.49
C LYS A 50 8.49 9.60 0.17
N ARG A 51 9.69 9.06 -0.08
CA ARG A 51 10.87 9.85 -0.50
C ARG A 51 10.59 10.59 -1.80
N ASP A 52 10.00 9.87 -2.75
CA ASP A 52 9.74 10.35 -4.11
C ASP A 52 8.47 11.22 -4.17
N GLY A 53 7.74 11.38 -3.05
CA GLY A 53 6.46 12.13 -3.01
C GLY A 53 5.31 11.45 -3.78
N THR A 54 5.40 10.15 -4.04
CA THR A 54 4.45 9.38 -4.87
C THR A 54 3.56 8.43 -4.08
N PHE A 55 3.69 8.39 -2.75
CA PHE A 55 2.96 7.46 -1.88
C PHE A 55 1.43 7.53 -2.06
N ASP A 56 0.84 8.71 -1.91
CA ASP A 56 -0.61 8.90 -2.02
C ASP A 56 -1.11 8.60 -3.44
N ALA A 57 -0.40 9.09 -4.46
CA ALA A 57 -0.73 8.81 -5.85
C ALA A 57 -0.68 7.31 -6.17
N THR A 58 0.26 6.57 -5.60
CA THR A 58 0.37 5.11 -5.77
C THR A 58 -0.86 4.41 -5.20
N ILE A 59 -1.28 4.80 -4.00
CA ILE A 59 -2.47 4.27 -3.33
C ILE A 59 -3.73 4.54 -4.16
N GLU A 60 -3.93 5.78 -4.58
CA GLU A 60 -5.11 6.18 -5.35
C GLU A 60 -5.15 5.51 -6.73
N ASN A 61 -4.02 5.43 -7.42
CA ASN A 61 -3.93 4.73 -8.70
C ASN A 61 -4.24 3.23 -8.56
N ALA A 62 -3.78 2.57 -7.49
CA ALA A 62 -4.09 1.17 -7.24
C ALA A 62 -5.60 0.94 -7.00
N ARG A 63 -6.23 1.81 -6.21
CA ARG A 63 -7.68 1.79 -5.95
C ARG A 63 -8.46 2.04 -7.24
N ALA A 64 -8.12 3.09 -7.98
CA ALA A 64 -8.75 3.46 -9.24
C ALA A 64 -8.65 2.34 -10.29
N ARG A 65 -7.47 1.72 -10.42
CA ARG A 65 -7.25 0.58 -11.33
C ARG A 65 -8.15 -0.59 -10.96
N ARG A 66 -8.25 -0.94 -9.67
CA ARG A 66 -9.15 -2.01 -9.22
C ARG A 66 -10.61 -1.67 -9.51
N ALA A 67 -11.05 -0.45 -9.20
CA ALA A 67 -12.41 -0.02 -9.46
C ALA A 67 -12.74 -0.05 -10.96
N SER A 68 -11.80 0.35 -11.82
CA SER A 68 -11.92 0.25 -13.27
C SER A 68 -12.07 -1.20 -13.74
N LEU A 69 -11.26 -2.12 -13.21
CA LEU A 69 -11.36 -3.55 -13.51
C LEU A 69 -12.70 -4.13 -13.05
N ALA A 70 -13.14 -3.83 -11.82
CA ALA A 70 -14.43 -4.28 -11.31
C ALA A 70 -15.58 -3.86 -12.23
N ARG A 71 -15.63 -2.57 -12.62
CA ARG A 71 -16.61 -2.06 -13.58
C ARG A 71 -16.53 -2.78 -14.93
N ARG A 72 -15.32 -2.96 -15.48
CA ARG A 72 -15.11 -3.61 -16.78
C ARG A 72 -15.62 -5.06 -16.80
N PHE A 73 -15.49 -5.77 -15.69
CA PHE A 73 -15.90 -7.18 -15.59
C PHE A 73 -17.27 -7.36 -14.93
N GLY A 74 -18.03 -6.28 -14.69
CA GLY A 74 -19.37 -6.36 -14.13
C GLY A 74 -19.44 -6.72 -12.64
N PHE A 75 -18.32 -6.67 -11.92
CA PHE A 75 -18.32 -6.84 -10.47
C PHE A 75 -18.82 -5.55 -9.81
N ARG A 76 -19.90 -5.65 -9.02
CA ARG A 76 -20.29 -4.59 -8.09
C ARG A 76 -19.53 -4.78 -6.77
N PRO A 77 -18.98 -3.69 -6.19
CA PRO A 77 -18.46 -3.74 -4.82
C PRO A 77 -19.58 -4.04 -3.82
#